data_AF-H0A9K9-F1
#
_entry.id   AF-H0A9K9-F1
#
_cell.length_a   1.000
_cell.length_b   1.000
_cell.length_c   1.000
_cell.angle_alpha   90.00
_cell.angle_beta   90.00
_cell.angle_gamma   90.00
#
_symmetry.space_group_name_H-M   'P 1'
#
loop_
_entity.id
_entity.type
_entity.pdbx_description
1 polymer ?
#
loop_
_entity_poly.entity_id
_entity_poly.type
_entity_poly.pdbx_seq_one_letter_code
_entity_poly.pdbx_strand_id
1 'polypeptide(L)'
;AADEHIQPFPHCDIVTTTTHKSIRGARGGMILCKGEYAEEIDKAVFPYSQGGPLMHQIAGKAVCFKEAMQPEFKDYAKQIKKNTKALAKGLRLEGLEMVSGGTDNHLVLVDLKDEDITGKEAEKTLEDCNIIR
;
A
#
# COMPACT_ATOMS: atom_id res chain seq x y z
N ALA A 1 -5.84 -6.50 8.63
CA ALA A 1 -6.44 -7.48 7.70
C ALA A 1 -5.64 -8.78 7.72
N ALA A 2 -4.44 -8.85 7.15
CA ALA A 2 -3.70 -10.11 7.02
C ALA A 2 -2.71 -10.45 8.15
N ASP A 3 -2.41 -9.51 9.05
CA ASP A 3 -1.41 -9.70 10.13
C ASP A 3 -0.01 -10.08 9.59
N GLU A 4 0.37 -9.47 8.46
CA GLU A 4 1.66 -9.71 7.78
C GLU A 4 2.63 -8.53 7.92
N HIS A 5 2.27 -7.52 8.71
CA HIS A 5 3.11 -6.37 9.02
C HIS A 5 2.70 -5.81 10.39
N ILE A 6 3.60 -5.08 11.04
CA ILE A 6 3.38 -4.47 12.36
C ILE A 6 2.10 -3.63 12.34
N GLN A 7 1.23 -3.87 13.33
CA GLN A 7 0.00 -3.11 13.51
C GLN A 7 0.31 -1.75 14.17
N PRO A 8 -0.17 -0.62 13.61
CA PRO A 8 0.09 0.70 14.18
C PRO A 8 -0.67 0.94 15.49
N PHE A 9 -1.79 0.25 15.73
CA PHE A 9 -2.46 0.26 17.02
C PHE A 9 -1.82 -0.76 17.98
N PRO A 10 -1.58 -0.40 19.25
CA PRO A 10 -2.09 0.78 19.96
C PRO A 10 -1.18 2.03 19.97
N HIS A 11 -0.10 2.05 19.19
CA HIS A 11 0.92 3.12 19.24
C HIS A 11 0.48 4.45 18.62
N CYS A 12 -0.46 4.40 17.68
CA CYS A 12 -1.01 5.58 17.02
C CYS A 12 -2.42 5.91 17.55
N ASP A 13 -2.68 7.21 17.77
CA ASP A 13 -4.03 7.72 18.11
C ASP A 13 -4.95 7.78 16.89
N ILE A 14 -4.37 8.10 15.72
CA ILE A 14 -5.05 8.24 14.44
C ILE A 14 -4.23 7.51 13.36
N VAL A 15 -4.92 6.72 12.53
CA VAL A 15 -4.35 5.98 11.40
C VAL A 15 -5.19 6.25 10.17
N THR A 16 -4.58 6.85 9.15
CA THR A 16 -5.21 7.05 7.84
C THR A 16 -4.75 5.98 6.87
N THR A 17 -5.63 5.54 5.96
CA THR A 17 -5.24 4.59 4.90
C THR A 17 -6.03 4.82 3.62
N THR A 18 -5.43 4.42 2.49
CA THR A 18 -6.16 4.31 1.22
C THR A 18 -6.74 2.92 1.03
N THR A 19 -7.93 2.83 0.45
CA THR A 19 -8.65 1.56 0.29
C THR A 19 -8.32 0.78 -0.99
N HIS A 20 -7.51 1.32 -1.90
CA HIS A 20 -7.28 0.75 -3.25
C HIS A 20 -5.91 0.10 -3.48
N LYS A 21 -4.99 0.22 -2.53
CA LYS A 21 -3.63 -0.34 -2.67
C LYS A 21 -3.61 -1.79 -2.20
N SER A 22 -2.81 -2.11 -1.17
CA SER A 22 -2.64 -3.47 -0.67
C SER A 22 -3.92 -4.12 -0.12
N ILE A 23 -4.93 -3.34 0.29
CA ILE A 23 -6.25 -3.85 0.70
C ILE A 23 -7.20 -4.10 -0.50
N ARG A 24 -6.78 -3.72 -1.71
CA ARG A 24 -7.38 -4.13 -3.00
C ARG A 24 -8.86 -3.77 -3.20
N GLY A 25 -9.29 -2.66 -2.61
CA GLY A 25 -10.67 -2.17 -2.67
C GLY A 25 -10.92 -1.01 -3.61
N ALA A 26 -12.10 -0.40 -3.48
CA ALA A 26 -12.50 0.76 -4.25
C ALA A 26 -11.64 2.00 -3.92
N ARG A 27 -11.54 2.97 -4.85
CA ARG A 27 -10.71 4.18 -4.64
C ARG A 27 -11.31 5.07 -3.54
N GLY A 28 -10.44 5.51 -2.64
CA GLY A 28 -10.81 6.33 -1.49
C GLY A 28 -9.88 6.10 -0.31
N GLY A 29 -10.28 6.60 0.86
CA GLY A 29 -9.58 6.40 2.12
C GLY A 29 -10.51 6.12 3.31
N MET A 30 -9.87 5.92 4.46
CA MET A 30 -10.44 5.74 5.78
C MET A 30 -9.58 6.48 6.82
N ILE A 31 -10.22 6.94 7.89
CA ILE A 31 -9.58 7.48 9.08
C ILE A 31 -10.04 6.60 10.25
N LEU A 32 -9.10 5.91 10.90
CA LEU A 32 -9.31 5.14 12.12
C LEU A 32 -8.73 5.94 13.27
N CYS A 33 -9.45 6.06 14.37
CA CYS A 33 -8.99 6.85 15.51
C CYS A 33 -9.45 6.23 16.84
N LYS A 34 -8.83 6.65 17.94
CA LYS A 34 -9.40 6.45 19.27
C LYS A 34 -10.71 7.23 19.41
N GLY A 35 -11.63 6.70 20.22
CA GLY A 35 -13.00 7.24 20.32
C GLY A 35 -13.07 8.71 20.75
N GLU A 36 -12.10 9.21 21.52
CA GLU A 36 -12.03 10.61 21.95
C GLU A 36 -11.89 11.61 20.78
N TYR A 37 -11.35 11.18 19.63
CA TYR A 37 -11.15 12.03 18.44
C TYR A 37 -12.29 11.90 17.41
N ALA A 38 -13.24 10.99 17.62
CA ALA A 38 -14.22 10.61 16.59
C ALA A 38 -15.08 11.81 16.14
N GLU A 39 -15.62 12.58 17.08
CA GLU A 39 -16.50 13.72 16.77
C GLU A 39 -15.77 14.84 16.01
N GLU A 40 -14.52 15.14 16.39
CA GLU A 40 -13.72 16.16 15.74
C GLU A 40 -13.35 15.77 14.31
N ILE A 41 -12.99 14.50 14.10
CA ILE A 41 -12.65 13.96 12.78
C ILE A 41 -13.89 13.94 11.88
N ASP A 42 -15.04 13.49 12.39
CA ASP A 42 -16.28 13.45 11.61
C ASP A 42 -16.68 14.84 11.15
N LYS A 43 -16.61 15.85 12.03
CA LYS A 43 -16.85 17.26 11.68
C LYS A 43 -15.85 17.76 10.64
N ALA A 44 -14.56 17.44 10.80
CA ALA A 44 -13.51 17.83 9.86
C ALA A 44 -13.77 17.27 8.44
N VAL A 45 -14.28 16.04 8.34
CA VAL A 45 -14.70 15.47 7.05
C VAL A 45 -15.95 16.16 6.53
N PHE A 46 -17.01 16.22 7.34
CA PHE A 46 -18.27 16.88 6.99
C PHE A 46 -18.80 17.64 8.21
N PRO A 47 -19.07 18.96 8.12
CA PRO A 47 -19.28 19.72 6.89
C PRO A 47 -18.05 20.48 6.37
N TYR A 48 -16.86 20.34 6.98
CA TYR A 48 -15.75 21.26 6.69
C TYR A 48 -14.98 20.96 5.40
N SER A 49 -14.63 19.70 5.13
CA SER A 49 -13.73 19.36 4.00
C SER A 49 -14.46 18.78 2.79
N GLN A 50 -15.59 18.10 3.01
CA GLN A 50 -16.34 17.39 1.97
C GLN A 50 -17.83 17.69 2.06
N GLY A 51 -18.54 17.47 0.95
CA GLY A 51 -19.99 17.53 0.86
C GLY A 51 -20.62 16.13 0.96
N GLY A 52 -21.53 15.82 0.03
CA GLY A 52 -22.24 14.54 0.01
C GLY A 52 -21.30 13.33 -0.18
N PRO A 53 -21.52 12.22 0.56
CA PRO A 53 -20.67 11.04 0.46
C PRO A 53 -20.86 10.29 -0.86
N LEU A 54 -19.77 9.71 -1.38
CA LEU A 54 -19.81 8.83 -2.55
C LEU A 54 -20.27 7.43 -2.15
N MET A 55 -21.59 7.25 -1.99
CA MET A 55 -22.17 5.99 -1.47
C MET A 55 -21.80 4.74 -2.29
N HIS A 56 -21.63 4.86 -3.61
CA HIS A 56 -21.16 3.76 -4.46
C HIS A 56 -19.72 3.32 -4.12
N GLN A 57 -18.84 4.26 -3.76
CA GLN A 57 -17.49 3.93 -3.28
C GLN A 57 -17.54 3.30 -1.89
N ILE A 58 -18.42 3.78 -1.00
CA ILE A 58 -18.61 3.22 0.35
C ILE A 58 -19.10 1.77 0.26
N ALA A 59 -20.06 1.48 -0.63
CA ALA A 59 -20.53 0.12 -0.88
C ALA A 59 -19.39 -0.79 -1.40
N GLY A 60 -18.59 -0.31 -2.36
CA GLY A 60 -17.43 -1.05 -2.87
C GLY A 60 -16.37 -1.34 -1.79
N LYS A 61 -16.16 -0.39 -0.87
CA LYS A 61 -15.28 -0.59 0.30
C LYS A 61 -15.80 -1.66 1.25
N ALA A 62 -17.11 -1.69 1.52
CA ALA A 62 -17.70 -2.72 2.38
C ALA A 62 -17.47 -4.12 1.82
N VAL A 63 -17.61 -4.30 0.50
CA VAL A 63 -17.32 -5.57 -0.18
C VAL A 63 -15.85 -5.96 -0.01
N CYS A 64 -14.91 -5.05 -0.28
CA CYS A 64 -13.49 -5.38 -0.16
C CYS A 64 -13.04 -5.67 1.28
N PHE A 65 -13.66 -5.05 2.29
CA PHE A 65 -13.35 -5.37 3.68
C PHE A 65 -13.82 -6.77 4.06
N LYS A 66 -14.97 -7.20 3.55
CA LYS A 66 -15.43 -8.59 3.69
C LYS A 66 -14.43 -9.56 3.05
N GLU A 67 -13.96 -9.26 1.84
CA GLU A 67 -12.90 -10.06 1.18
C GLU A 67 -11.60 -10.08 2.00
N ALA A 68 -11.17 -8.93 2.52
CA ALA A 68 -9.95 -8.79 3.29
C ALA A 68 -9.97 -9.51 4.66
N MET A 69 -11.16 -9.88 5.13
CA MET A 69 -11.37 -10.70 6.32
C MET A 69 -11.37 -12.21 6.04
N GLN A 70 -11.37 -12.64 4.76
CA GLN A 70 -11.34 -14.05 4.43
C GLN A 70 -9.92 -14.64 4.61
N PRO A 71 -9.78 -15.92 4.99
CA PRO A 71 -8.48 -16.58 5.18
C PRO A 71 -7.55 -16.48 3.96
N GLU A 72 -8.12 -16.57 2.76
CA GLU A 72 -7.38 -16.51 1.48
C GLU A 72 -6.68 -15.16 1.29
N PHE A 73 -7.19 -14.09 1.90
CA PHE A 73 -6.53 -12.78 1.86
C PHE A 73 -5.21 -12.78 2.64
N LYS A 74 -5.12 -13.56 3.73
CA LYS A 74 -3.87 -13.72 4.47
C LYS A 74 -2.83 -14.45 3.64
N ASP A 75 -3.24 -15.51 2.94
CA ASP A 75 -2.33 -16.25 2.04
C ASP A 75 -1.88 -15.40 0.87
N TYR A 76 -2.78 -14.60 0.30
CA TYR A 76 -2.44 -13.57 -0.69
C TYR A 76 -1.37 -12.60 -0.15
N ALA A 77 -1.54 -12.03 1.04
CA ALA A 77 -0.58 -11.08 1.61
C ALA A 77 0.80 -11.71 1.90
N LYS A 78 0.83 -12.95 2.38
CA LYS A 78 2.08 -13.72 2.53
C LYS A 78 2.80 -13.88 1.20
N GLN A 79 2.05 -14.23 0.15
CA GLN A 79 2.59 -14.44 -1.18
C GLN A 79 3.18 -13.15 -1.76
N ILE A 80 2.57 -11.99 -1.50
CA ILE A 80 3.15 -10.68 -1.88
C ILE A 80 4.54 -10.51 -1.28
N LYS A 81 4.70 -10.66 0.05
CA LYS A 81 6.02 -10.52 0.70
C LYS A 81 7.04 -11.53 0.18
N LYS A 82 6.62 -12.78 -0.05
CA LYS A 82 7.48 -13.82 -0.62
C LYS A 82 7.97 -13.44 -2.01
N ASN A 83 7.08 -12.93 -2.87
CA ASN A 83 7.41 -12.48 -4.22
C ASN A 83 8.36 -11.29 -4.18
N THR A 84 8.09 -10.29 -3.34
CA THR A 84 8.94 -9.10 -3.24
C THR A 84 10.35 -9.46 -2.75
N LYS A 85 10.48 -10.40 -1.80
CA LYS A 85 11.81 -10.92 -1.37
C LYS A 85 12.52 -11.68 -2.48
N ALA A 86 11.80 -12.46 -3.28
CA ALA A 86 12.38 -13.17 -4.42
C ALA A 86 12.85 -12.19 -5.52
N LEU A 87 12.06 -11.14 -5.81
CA LEU A 87 12.44 -10.07 -6.72
C LEU A 87 13.70 -9.34 -6.24
N ALA A 88 13.74 -8.94 -4.96
CA ALA A 88 14.91 -8.32 -4.36
C ALA A 88 16.17 -9.19 -4.51
N LYS A 89 16.05 -10.50 -4.24
CA LYS A 89 17.16 -11.46 -4.40
C LYS A 89 17.62 -11.55 -5.85
N GLY A 90 16.68 -11.64 -6.81
CA GLY A 90 17.00 -11.72 -8.23
C GLY A 90 17.77 -10.50 -8.71
N LEU A 91 17.27 -9.30 -8.41
CA LEU A 91 17.91 -8.05 -8.78
C LEU A 91 19.32 -7.92 -8.19
N ARG A 92 19.53 -8.35 -6.94
CA ARG A 92 20.87 -8.35 -6.30
C ARG A 92 21.85 -9.31 -6.95
N LEU A 93 21.38 -10.46 -7.45
CA LEU A 93 22.25 -11.39 -8.18
C LEU A 93 22.75 -10.78 -9.50
N GLU A 94 21.96 -9.87 -10.08
CA GLU A 94 22.34 -9.09 -11.27
C GLU A 94 23.15 -7.82 -10.93
N GLY A 95 23.58 -7.65 -9.66
CA GLY A 95 24.43 -6.54 -9.23
C GLY A 95 23.70 -5.26 -8.86
N LEU A 96 22.37 -5.24 -8.89
CA LEU A 96 21.60 -4.05 -8.51
C LEU A 96 21.45 -3.93 -6.99
N GLU A 97 21.83 -2.77 -6.47
CA GLU A 97 21.71 -2.45 -5.05
C GLU A 97 20.32 -1.89 -4.70
N MET A 98 19.91 -2.05 -3.45
CA MET A 98 18.65 -1.49 -2.94
C MET A 98 18.89 -0.61 -1.73
N VAL A 99 18.06 0.43 -1.63
CA VAL A 99 17.93 1.19 -0.39
C VAL A 99 17.58 0.23 0.75
N SER A 100 18.31 0.30 1.86
CA SER A 100 18.24 -0.61 3.02
C SER A 100 18.68 -2.07 2.78
N GLY A 101 19.18 -2.42 1.59
CA GLY A 101 19.74 -3.73 1.26
C GLY A 101 18.72 -4.85 1.01
N GLY A 102 17.42 -4.53 1.00
CA GLY A 102 16.35 -5.51 0.82
C GLY A 102 14.94 -4.95 1.02
N THR A 103 14.03 -5.80 1.53
CA THR A 103 12.64 -5.44 1.80
C THR A 103 11.98 -6.38 2.81
N ASP A 104 11.12 -5.81 3.65
CA ASP A 104 10.23 -6.55 4.54
C ASP A 104 8.75 -6.40 4.18
N ASN A 105 8.45 -5.69 3.08
CA ASN A 105 7.09 -5.38 2.66
C ASN A 105 6.84 -5.73 1.19
N HIS A 106 6.00 -4.95 0.51
CA HIS A 106 5.46 -5.25 -0.82
C HIS A 106 6.23 -4.58 -1.97
N LEU A 107 7.26 -3.79 -1.69
CA LEU A 107 8.06 -3.10 -2.70
C LEU A 107 9.57 -3.24 -2.46
N VAL A 108 10.35 -2.93 -3.49
CA VAL A 108 11.80 -2.69 -3.41
C VAL A 108 12.09 -1.30 -3.97
N LEU A 109 13.17 -0.68 -3.51
CA LEU A 109 13.68 0.57 -4.06
C LEU A 109 15.12 0.33 -4.51
N VAL A 110 15.32 0.23 -5.83
CA VAL A 110 16.64 0.06 -6.44
C VAL A 110 17.37 1.40 -6.42
N ASP A 111 18.62 1.38 -5.98
CA ASP A 111 19.50 2.56 -5.99
C ASP A 111 20.33 2.55 -7.28
N LEU A 112 20.13 3.57 -8.13
CA LEU A 112 20.80 3.69 -9.44
C LEU A 112 21.97 4.68 -9.41
N LYS A 113 22.41 5.17 -8.24
CA LYS A 113 23.50 6.18 -8.19
C LYS A 113 24.83 5.66 -8.74
N ASP A 114 25.08 4.36 -8.66
CA ASP A 114 26.30 3.74 -9.17
C ASP A 114 26.14 3.24 -10.62
N GLU A 115 24.97 3.48 -11.22
CA GLU A 115 24.66 3.15 -12.62
C GLU A 115 24.77 4.39 -13.52
N ASP A 116 25.05 4.18 -14.80
CA ASP A 116 25.16 5.27 -15.80
C ASP A 116 23.80 5.83 -16.27
N ILE A 117 22.69 5.40 -15.65
CA ILE A 117 21.32 5.80 -16.02
C ILE A 117 20.57 6.39 -14.84
N THR A 118 19.72 7.38 -15.12
CA THR A 118 18.81 7.93 -14.12
C THR A 118 17.57 7.06 -13.98
N GLY A 119 16.85 7.19 -12.84
CA GLY A 119 15.56 6.52 -12.64
C GLY A 119 14.52 6.86 -13.71
N LYS A 120 14.57 8.07 -14.28
CA LYS A 120 13.68 8.50 -15.37
C LYS A 120 13.99 7.76 -16.68
N GLU A 121 15.26 7.54 -16.98
CA GLU A 121 15.67 6.78 -18.17
C GLU A 121 15.33 5.30 -18.00
N ALA A 122 15.63 4.73 -16.83
CA ALA A 122 15.25 3.36 -16.49
C ALA A 122 13.73 3.13 -16.59
N GLU A 123 12.92 4.01 -15.99
CA GLU A 123 11.46 3.98 -16.08
C GLU A 123 10.97 3.94 -17.53
N LYS A 124 11.47 4.85 -18.37
CA LYS A 124 11.09 4.91 -19.79
C LYS A 124 11.48 3.64 -20.55
N THR A 125 12.69 3.12 -20.34
CA THR A 125 13.14 1.89 -20.99
C THR A 125 12.29 0.68 -20.57
N LEU A 126 11.92 0.59 -19.29
CA LEU A 126 11.02 -0.44 -18.80
C LEU A 126 9.62 -0.31 -19.42
N GLU A 127 9.08 0.90 -19.55
CA GLU A 127 7.82 1.19 -20.23
C GLU A 127 7.84 0.75 -21.70
N ASP A 128 8.91 1.06 -22.43
CA ASP A 128 9.12 0.63 -23.83
C ASP A 128 9.14 -0.91 -23.96
N CYS A 129 9.53 -1.61 -22.90
CA CYS A 129 9.50 -3.08 -22.78
C CYS A 129 8.20 -3.64 -22.20
N ASN A 130 7.18 -2.81 -21.95
CA ASN A 130 5.91 -3.17 -21.28
C ASN A 130 6.07 -3.69 -19.84
N ILE A 131 7.12 -3.25 -19.16
CA ILE A 131 7.30 -3.46 -17.72
C ILE A 131 6.78 -2.18 -17.05
N ILE A 132 5.51 -2.26 -16.62
CA ILE A 132 4.59 -1.17 -16.27
C ILE A 132 3.81 -0.66 -17.51
N ARG A 133 2.48 -0.64 -17.38
CA ARG A 133 1.49 -0.04 -18.28
C ARG A 133 0.36 0.55 -17.45
#